data_AF-A0A2V8WGL5-F1
#
_entry.id   AF-A0A2V8WGL5-F1
#
_cell.length_a   1.000
_cell.length_b   1.000
_cell.length_c   1.000
_cell.angle_alpha   90.00
_cell.angle_beta   90.00
_cell.angle_gamma   90.00
#
_symmetry.space_group_name_H-M   'P 1'
#
loop_
_entity.id
_entity.type
_entity.pdbx_description
1 polymer ?
#
loop_
_entity_poly.entity_id
_entity_poly.type
_entity_poly.pdbx_seq_one_letter_code
_entity_poly.pdbx_strand_id
1 'polypeptide(L)'
;MLLLGFSSGLPFFLVGNTFGYWLRDEHTSLTAIGFLSWVGIAYSLKFLWAPLIDRVDLPLFRRLGHRRGWIMFSQIVVGLALAAMGGT
;
A
#
# COMPACT_ATOMS: atom_id res chain seq x y z
N MET A 1 -4.17 -9.95 21.10
CA MET A 1 -3.72 -10.41 19.77
C MET A 1 -4.87 -10.47 18.76
N LEU A 2 -6.02 -11.06 19.08
CA LEU A 2 -7.19 -11.12 18.17
C LEU A 2 -7.63 -9.76 17.62
N LEU A 3 -7.84 -8.77 18.49
CA LEU A 3 -8.27 -7.42 18.08
C LEU A 3 -7.23 -6.71 17.19
N LEU A 4 -5.94 -6.91 17.47
CA LEU A 4 -4.86 -6.33 16.65
C LEU A 4 -4.77 -6.99 15.28
N GLY A 5 -4.97 -8.32 15.21
CA GLY A 5 -5.02 -9.05 13.94
C GLY A 5 -6.24 -8.68 13.09
N PHE A 6 -7.39 -8.48 13.73
CA PHE A 6 -8.59 -7.99 13.07
C PHE A 6 -8.38 -6.57 12.53
N SER A 7 -7.85 -5.67 13.38
CA SER A 7 -7.61 -4.27 13.02
C SER A 7 -6.54 -4.09 11.94
N SER A 8 -5.62 -5.03 11.76
CA SER A 8 -4.58 -4.94 10.72
C SER A 8 -5.04 -5.46 9.36
N GLY A 9 -5.95 -6.44 9.32
CA GLY A 9 -6.48 -7.01 8.07
C GLY A 9 -7.70 -6.27 7.52
N LEU A 10 -8.59 -5.80 8.39
CA LEU A 10 -9.87 -5.20 7.98
C LEU A 10 -9.70 -3.93 7.12
N PRO A 11 -8.85 -2.96 7.49
CA PRO A 11 -8.70 -1.72 6.71
C PRO A 11 -8.19 -2.00 5.30
N PHE A 12 -7.28 -2.97 5.14
CA PHE A 12 -6.70 -3.31 3.85
C PHE A 12 -7.78 -3.78 2.84
N PHE A 13 -8.67 -4.67 3.28
CA PHE A 13 -9.77 -5.15 2.42
C PHE A 13 -10.86 -4.11 2.20
N LEU A 14 -11.18 -3.31 3.23
CA LEU A 14 -12.21 -2.29 3.13
C LEU A 14 -11.82 -1.15 2.20
N VAL A 15 -10.58 -0.65 2.28
CA VAL A 15 -10.12 0.47 1.44
C VAL A 15 -10.23 0.11 -0.04
N GLY A 16 -9.81 -1.09 -0.45
CA GLY A 16 -9.90 -1.53 -1.84
C GLY A 16 -11.35 -1.61 -2.37
N ASN A 17 -12.25 -2.20 -1.58
CA ASN A 17 -13.67 -2.31 -1.96
C ASN A 17 -14.36 -0.95 -2.03
N THR A 18 -14.21 -0.13 -1.00
CA THR A 18 -14.84 1.20 -0.93
C THR A 18 -14.33 2.10 -2.04
N PHE A 19 -13.03 2.04 -2.37
CA PHE A 19 -12.47 2.82 -3.47
C PHE A 19 -13.06 2.43 -4.82
N GLY A 20 -13.19 1.12 -5.10
CA GLY A 20 -13.84 0.64 -6.32
C GLY A 20 -15.31 1.08 -6.42
N TYR A 21 -16.01 1.12 -5.28
CA TYR A 21 -17.38 1.63 -5.20
C TYR A 21 -17.46 3.13 -5.54
N TRP A 22 -16.59 3.97 -4.99
CA TRP A 22 -16.55 5.41 -5.29
C TRP A 22 -16.20 5.68 -6.76
N LEU A 23 -15.23 4.96 -7.32
CA LEU A 23 -14.91 5.07 -8.75
C LEU A 23 -16.12 4.72 -9.62
N ARG A 24 -16.91 3.73 -9.22
CA ARG A 24 -18.11 3.34 -9.96
C ARG A 24 -19.21 4.39 -9.86
N ASP A 25 -19.36 5.01 -8.70
CA ASP A 25 -20.28 6.12 -8.45
C ASP A 25 -19.93 7.34 -9.33
N GLU A 26 -18.64 7.65 -9.48
CA GLU A 26 -18.12 8.66 -10.42
C GLU A 26 -18.15 8.22 -11.91
N HIS A 27 -18.93 7.19 -12.24
CA HIS A 27 -19.12 6.67 -13.60
C HIS A 27 -17.86 6.08 -14.27
N THR A 28 -16.82 5.71 -13.50
CA THR A 28 -15.66 4.99 -14.05
C THR A 28 -16.09 3.64 -14.62
N SER A 29 -15.50 3.25 -15.76
CA SER A 29 -15.80 1.96 -16.39
C SER A 29 -15.35 0.78 -15.54
N LEU A 30 -16.13 -0.31 -15.57
CA LEU A 30 -15.77 -1.57 -14.88
C LEU A 30 -14.41 -2.11 -15.35
N THR A 31 -14.08 -1.94 -16.64
CA THR A 31 -12.79 -2.33 -17.19
C THR A 31 -11.63 -1.57 -16.54
N ALA A 32 -11.77 -0.25 -16.33
CA ALA A 32 -10.75 0.56 -15.66
C ALA A 32 -10.61 0.19 -14.18
N ILE A 33 -11.71 -0.05 -13.47
CA ILE A 33 -11.69 -0.54 -12.08
C ILE A 33 -11.02 -1.92 -11.98
N GLY A 34 -11.32 -2.81 -12.93
CA GLY A 34 -10.70 -4.13 -13.03
C GLY A 34 -9.20 -4.04 -13.31
N PHE A 35 -8.77 -3.12 -14.18
CA PHE A 35 -7.36 -2.85 -14.43
C PHE A 35 -6.67 -2.34 -13.16
N LEU A 36 -7.29 -1.43 -12.42
CA LEU A 36 -6.75 -0.90 -11.17
C LEU A 36 -6.58 -2.00 -10.10
N SER A 37 -7.46 -3.00 -10.10
CA SER A 37 -7.39 -4.16 -9.20
C SER A 37 -6.11 -4.99 -9.38
N TRP A 38 -5.38 -4.83 -10.50
CA TRP A 38 -4.09 -5.48 -10.71
C TRP A 38 -3.00 -5.02 -9.73
N VAL A 39 -3.19 -3.91 -9.02
CA VAL A 39 -2.35 -3.55 -7.87
C VAL A 39 -2.29 -4.68 -6.84
N GLY A 40 -3.35 -5.48 -6.71
CA GLY A 40 -3.35 -6.67 -5.85
C GLY A 40 -2.29 -7.70 -6.22
N ILE A 41 -1.83 -7.73 -7.48
CA ILE A 41 -0.73 -8.61 -7.92
C ILE A 41 0.57 -8.25 -7.22
N ALA A 42 0.85 -6.97 -6.98
CA ALA A 42 2.05 -6.55 -6.24
C ALA A 42 2.04 -7.12 -4.80
N TYR A 43 0.85 -7.25 -4.19
CA TYR A 43 0.67 -7.91 -2.90
C TYR A 43 0.81 -9.44 -3.01
N SER A 44 0.24 -10.06 -4.03
CA SER A 44 0.35 -11.52 -4.28
C SER A 44 1.80 -11.94 -4.52
N LEU A 45 2.57 -11.12 -5.25
CA LEU A 45 3.99 -11.33 -5.54
C LEU A 45 4.90 -10.83 -4.40
N LYS A 46 4.37 -10.56 -3.20
CA LYS A 46 5.18 -10.14 -2.05
C LYS A 46 6.32 -11.09 -1.72
N PHE A 47 6.16 -12.38 -1.99
CA PHE A 47 7.21 -13.37 -1.74
C PHE A 47 8.47 -13.12 -2.60
N LEU A 48 8.31 -12.48 -3.76
CA LEU A 48 9.40 -12.22 -4.69
C LEU A 48 10.23 -11.00 -4.25
N TRP A 49 9.57 -9.94 -3.77
CA TRP A 49 10.24 -8.70 -3.39
C TRP A 49 10.51 -8.58 -1.87
N ALA A 50 9.82 -9.33 -1.01
CA ALA A 50 10.09 -9.30 0.44
C ALA A 50 11.56 -9.63 0.78
N PRO A 51 12.23 -10.63 0.17
CA PRO A 51 13.65 -10.89 0.42
C PRO A 51 14.57 -9.74 0.03
N LEU A 52 14.18 -8.94 -0.97
CA LEU A 52 14.93 -7.75 -1.37
C LEU A 52 14.83 -6.69 -0.28
N ILE A 53 13.61 -6.42 0.21
CA ILE A 53 13.38 -5.47 1.30
C ILE A 53 14.11 -5.89 2.58
N ASP A 54 14.06 -7.17 2.93
CA ASP A 54 14.68 -7.72 4.14
C ASP A 54 16.23 -7.71 4.10
N ARG A 55 16.84 -7.62 2.90
CA ARG A 55 18.31 -7.63 2.72
C ARG A 55 18.90 -6.27 2.39
N VAL A 56 18.08 -5.35 1.88
CA VAL A 56 18.53 -4.01 1.47
C VAL A 56 18.33 -3.05 2.63
N ASP A 57 19.44 -2.54 3.16
CA ASP A 57 19.41 -1.45 4.13
C ASP A 57 19.20 -0.12 3.42
N LEU A 58 18.21 0.68 3.87
CA LEU A 58 18.07 2.04 3.38
C LEU A 58 19.20 2.92 3.93
N PRO A 59 20.09 3.46 3.08
CA PRO A 59 21.24 4.24 3.54
C PRO A 59 20.82 5.51 4.29
N LEU A 60 19.69 6.12 3.92
CA LEU A 60 19.16 7.34 4.54
C LEU A 60 18.62 7.13 5.97
N PHE A 61 18.13 5.92 6.29
CA PHE A 61 17.49 5.60 7.57
C PHE A 61 18.28 4.58 8.41
N ARG A 62 19.55 4.36 8.06
CA ARG A 62 20.40 3.33 8.68
C ARG A 62 20.52 3.45 10.21
N ARG A 63 20.40 4.67 10.75
CA ARG A 63 20.43 4.95 12.20
C ARG A 63 19.18 4.49 12.95
N LEU A 64 18.04 4.32 12.28
CA LEU A 64 16.79 3.88 12.92
C LEU A 64 16.65 2.34 13.00
N GLY A 65 17.56 1.61 12.37
CA GLY A 65 17.49 0.16 12.21
C GLY A 65 16.63 -0.26 11.01
N HIS A 66 16.90 -1.47 10.51
CA HIS A 66 16.37 -1.99 9.26
C HIS A 66 14.83 -1.90 9.14
N ARG A 67 14.10 -2.48 10.11
CA ARG A 67 12.63 -2.50 10.11
C ARG A 67 12.00 -1.11 10.23
N ARG A 68 12.55 -0.23 11.07
CA ARG A 68 12.00 1.12 11.27
C ARG A 68 12.29 2.03 10.08
N GLY A 69 13.43 1.85 9.41
CA GLY A 69 13.77 2.58 8.19
C GLY A 69 12.78 2.32 7.06
N TRP A 70 12.42 1.05 6.83
CA TRP A 70 11.41 0.69 5.83
C TRP A 70 10.00 1.17 6.18
N ILE A 71 9.62 1.16 7.46
CA ILE A 71 8.35 1.75 7.90
C ILE A 71 8.34 3.25 7.60
N MET A 72 9.38 3.99 7.98
CA MET A 72 9.44 5.44 7.74
C MET A 72 9.43 5.76 6.24
N PHE A 73 10.18 5.01 5.45
CA PHE A 73 10.21 5.17 4.00
C PHE A 73 8.84 4.94 3.35
N SER A 74 8.16 3.85 3.71
CA SER A 74 6.80 3.59 3.19
C SER A 74 5.80 4.67 3.59
N GLN A 75 5.88 5.21 4.82
CA GLN A 75 5.05 6.34 5.24
C GLN A 75 5.29 7.59 4.40
N ILE A 76 6.56 7.92 4.10
CA ILE A 76 6.91 9.07 3.24
C ILE A 76 6.39 8.87 1.82
N VAL A 77 6.58 7.68 1.25
CA VAL A 77 6.10 7.37 -0.11
C VAL A 77 4.57 7.51 -0.20
N VAL A 78 3.84 6.98 0.78
CA VAL A 78 2.37 7.12 0.84
C VAL A 78 1.96 8.58 1.02
N GLY A 79 2.62 9.31 1.92
CA GLY A 79 2.33 10.73 2.14
C GLY A 79 2.56 11.59 0.88
N LEU A 80 3.65 11.34 0.15
CA LEU A 80 3.93 12.01 -1.11
C LEU A 80 2.92 11.64 -2.20
N ALA A 81 2.51 10.36 -2.28
CA ALA A 81 1.49 9.94 -3.24
C ALA A 81 0.14 10.63 -2.98
N LEU A 82 -0.28 10.72 -1.71
CA LEU A 82 -1.50 11.44 -1.33
C LEU A 82 -1.39 12.95 -1.62
N ALA A 83 -0.25 13.56 -1.29
CA ALA A 83 -0.01 14.97 -1.60
C ALA A 83 -0.01 15.24 -3.11
N ALA A 84 0.53 14.34 -3.91
CA ALA A 84 0.51 14.43 -5.37
C ALA A 84 -0.93 14.30 -5.92
N MET A 85 -1.74 13.38 -5.38
CA MET A 85 -3.15 13.24 -5.78
C MET A 85 -4.00 14.45 -5.40
N GLY A 86 -3.75 15.09 -4.25
CA GLY A 86 -4.50 16.26 -3.80
C GLY A 86 -3.95 17.60 -4.34
N GLY A 87 -2.75 17.61 -4.90
CA GLY A 87 -2.08 18.79 -5.46
C GLY A 87 -2.27 18.97 -6.98
N THR A 88 -3.05 18.09 -7.62
CA THR A 88 -3.51 18.17 -9.01
C THR A 88 -4.99 18.47 -9.05
#